data_AF-A0A1Y4GLL0-F1
#
_entry.id   AF-A0A1Y4GLL0-F1
#
_cell.length_a   1.000
_cell.length_b   1.000
_cell.length_c   1.000
_cell.angle_alpha   90.00
_cell.angle_beta   90.00
_cell.angle_gamma   90.00
#
_symmetry.space_group_name_H-M   'P 1'
#
loop_
_entity.id
_entity.type
_entity.pdbx_description
1 polymer ?
#
loop_
_entity_poly.entity_id
_entity_poly.type
_entity_poly.pdbx_seq_one_letter_code
_entity_poly.pdbx_strand_id
1 'polypeptide(L)'
;MALQKSVNLYQAAAVQGDRASQNPFVYTPQNYTAGADITVGSFVWESAEATDPKQVLNTGTGAPLGFVERILAVYNYDLTSEGTLIIPKGQNVTAVALRGDFYIPANTTVTVGMAVFANTTTGAATFAEAGSSQSGAVETSWRAMTAGNEGDMIIISNEAPVVASSGGSSPDLSSYAKADLSNVTGQLPIANGGTGVTAVGTAGQVLTVNSGADGTEWTTPTGA
;
A
#
# COMPACT_ATOMS: atom_id res chain seq x y z
N MET A 1 -44.35 1.87 10.29
CA MET A 1 -43.12 2.68 10.42
C MET A 1 -42.50 2.37 11.76
N ALA A 2 -41.35 1.70 11.78
CA ALA A 2 -40.63 1.47 13.02
C ALA A 2 -39.93 2.78 13.44
N LEU A 3 -40.06 3.16 14.71
CA LEU A 3 -39.36 4.31 15.27
C LEU A 3 -37.87 3.98 15.42
N GLN A 4 -37.00 4.95 15.20
CA GLN A 4 -35.55 4.83 15.37
C GLN A 4 -35.22 4.38 16.81
N LYS A 5 -34.52 3.24 16.94
CA LYS A 5 -34.27 2.59 18.25
C LYS A 5 -32.99 3.07 18.94
N SER A 6 -32.11 3.75 18.23
CA SER A 6 -30.85 4.31 18.75
C SER A 6 -30.40 5.51 17.91
N VAL A 7 -29.77 6.49 18.57
CA VAL A 7 -29.12 7.66 17.95
C VAL A 7 -27.70 7.69 18.47
N ASN A 8 -26.71 7.72 17.58
CA ASN A 8 -25.32 7.87 17.98
C ASN A 8 -25.08 9.31 18.47
N LEU A 9 -24.36 9.46 19.58
CA LEU A 9 -24.02 10.78 20.14
C LEU A 9 -23.06 11.58 19.25
N TYR A 10 -22.29 10.90 18.41
CA TYR A 10 -21.28 11.49 17.55
C TYR A 10 -21.59 11.24 16.08
N GLN A 11 -21.29 12.24 15.25
CA GLN A 11 -21.41 12.12 13.80
C GLN A 11 -20.36 11.13 13.28
N ALA A 12 -20.73 10.32 12.28
CA ALA A 12 -19.77 9.49 11.57
C ALA A 12 -18.69 10.36 10.92
N ALA A 13 -17.42 9.96 11.06
CA ALA A 13 -16.29 10.72 10.54
C ALA A 13 -16.36 10.92 9.01
N ALA A 14 -16.86 9.92 8.29
CA ALA A 14 -17.06 9.93 6.85
C ALA A 14 -18.04 8.84 6.42
N VAL A 15 -18.36 8.79 5.13
CA VAL A 15 -19.04 7.66 4.49
C VAL A 15 -18.04 6.88 3.65
N GLN A 16 -18.29 5.58 3.45
CA GLN A 16 -17.47 4.72 2.61
C GLN A 16 -17.21 5.32 1.22
N GLY A 17 -15.94 5.36 0.81
CA GLY A 17 -15.47 5.88 -0.47
C GLY A 17 -15.21 7.38 -0.51
N ASP A 18 -15.42 8.12 0.59
CA ASP A 18 -15.11 9.54 0.67
C ASP A 18 -13.60 9.80 0.66
N ARG A 19 -13.19 10.93 0.08
CA ARG A 19 -11.81 11.41 0.15
C ARG A 19 -11.45 11.78 1.58
N ALA A 20 -10.28 11.31 2.04
CA ALA A 20 -9.81 11.57 3.39
C ALA A 20 -8.91 12.81 3.53
N SER A 21 -8.29 13.26 2.44
CA SER A 21 -7.36 14.39 2.45
C SER A 21 -7.43 15.23 1.18
N GLN A 22 -6.59 16.26 1.10
CA GLN A 22 -6.35 17.04 -0.13
C GLN A 22 -5.04 16.64 -0.82
N ASN A 23 -4.47 15.47 -0.47
CA ASN A 23 -3.35 14.93 -1.23
C ASN A 23 -3.75 14.73 -2.70
N PRO A 24 -2.79 14.64 -3.63
CA PRO A 24 -3.10 14.33 -5.01
C PRO A 24 -3.93 13.05 -5.12
N PHE A 25 -4.91 13.07 -6.02
CA PHE A 25 -5.68 11.89 -6.38
C PHE A 25 -5.43 11.61 -7.85
N VAL A 26 -5.08 10.37 -8.17
CA VAL A 26 -4.83 9.95 -9.54
C VAL A 26 -5.95 9.00 -9.96
N TYR A 27 -6.70 9.38 -10.98
CA TYR A 27 -7.78 8.57 -11.56
C TYR A 27 -7.34 7.92 -12.86
N THR A 28 -8.08 6.90 -13.28
CA THR A 28 -7.99 6.38 -14.64
C THR A 28 -8.30 7.46 -15.67
N PRO A 29 -7.60 7.50 -16.81
CA PRO A 29 -7.82 8.51 -17.86
C PRO A 29 -9.13 8.31 -18.64
N GLN A 30 -9.81 7.19 -18.45
CA GLN A 30 -11.05 6.82 -19.12
C GLN A 30 -12.21 6.76 -18.12
N ASN A 31 -13.42 7.08 -18.60
CA ASN A 31 -14.65 6.86 -17.87
C ASN A 31 -15.16 5.44 -18.15
N TYR A 32 -15.58 4.74 -17.09
CA TYR A 32 -16.12 3.38 -17.20
C TYR A 32 -17.62 3.36 -16.91
N THR A 33 -18.26 2.25 -17.24
CA THR A 33 -19.65 1.94 -16.86
C THR A 33 -19.68 0.72 -15.95
N ALA A 34 -20.59 0.68 -15.00
CA ALA A 34 -20.77 -0.46 -14.11
C ALA A 34 -21.32 -1.67 -14.89
N GLY A 35 -20.57 -2.77 -14.96
CA GLY A 35 -21.01 -4.03 -15.58
C GLY A 35 -21.93 -4.86 -14.67
N ALA A 36 -21.91 -4.57 -13.37
CA ALA A 36 -22.74 -5.15 -12.32
C ALA A 36 -23.05 -4.07 -11.26
N ASP A 37 -23.82 -4.41 -10.23
CA ASP A 37 -24.04 -3.51 -9.10
C ASP A 37 -22.75 -3.41 -8.27
N ILE A 38 -22.18 -2.22 -8.21
CA ILE A 38 -20.89 -1.97 -7.55
C ILE A 38 -21.15 -1.18 -6.28
N THR A 39 -20.65 -1.68 -5.15
CA THR A 39 -20.63 -0.91 -3.92
C THR A 39 -19.51 0.13 -3.98
N VAL A 40 -19.82 1.38 -3.67
CA VAL A 40 -18.86 2.47 -3.54
C VAL A 40 -17.82 2.12 -2.47
N GLY A 41 -16.55 2.47 -2.69
CA GLY A 41 -15.45 2.09 -1.79
C GLY A 41 -15.01 0.64 -1.92
N SER A 42 -15.30 0.00 -3.04
CA SER A 42 -14.77 -1.31 -3.43
C SER A 42 -13.72 -1.18 -4.53
N PHE A 43 -12.84 -2.16 -4.61
CA PHE A 43 -11.94 -2.39 -5.72
C PHE A 43 -12.68 -2.99 -6.92
N VAL A 44 -12.25 -2.60 -8.11
CA VAL A 44 -12.86 -3.04 -9.38
C VAL A 44 -11.82 -3.53 -10.37
N TRP A 45 -12.25 -4.36 -11.30
CA TRP A 45 -11.48 -4.88 -12.42
C TRP A 45 -12.14 -4.47 -13.74
N GLU A 46 -11.33 -4.34 -14.79
CA GLU A 46 -11.84 -4.13 -16.14
C GLU A 46 -12.54 -5.40 -16.63
N SER A 47 -13.72 -5.27 -17.24
CA SER A 47 -14.39 -6.37 -17.91
C SER A 47 -13.60 -6.82 -19.13
N ALA A 48 -13.52 -8.14 -19.36
CA ALA A 48 -12.96 -8.68 -20.60
C ALA A 48 -13.85 -8.39 -21.82
N GLU A 49 -15.10 -8.00 -21.61
CA GLU A 49 -16.05 -7.68 -22.67
C GLU A 49 -15.71 -6.34 -23.34
N ALA A 50 -15.49 -6.39 -24.65
CA ALA A 50 -15.22 -5.21 -25.47
C ALA A 50 -16.50 -4.37 -25.64
N THR A 51 -16.75 -3.48 -24.69
CA THR A 51 -17.86 -2.52 -24.69
C THR A 51 -17.33 -1.10 -24.80
N ASP A 52 -18.09 -0.21 -25.45
CA ASP A 52 -17.81 1.22 -25.51
C ASP A 52 -18.98 2.01 -24.92
N PRO A 53 -18.80 2.72 -23.79
CA PRO A 53 -17.59 2.79 -22.94
C PRO A 53 -17.28 1.47 -22.23
N LYS A 54 -16.00 1.26 -21.88
CA LYS A 54 -15.53 0.05 -21.18
C LYS A 54 -16.26 -0.15 -19.85
N GLN A 55 -16.46 -1.41 -19.49
CA GLN A 55 -17.12 -1.77 -18.23
C GLN A 55 -16.13 -2.16 -17.13
N VAL A 56 -16.51 -1.85 -15.90
CA VAL A 56 -15.83 -2.34 -14.68
C VAL A 56 -16.74 -3.27 -13.89
N LEU A 57 -16.13 -4.25 -13.24
CA LEU A 57 -16.79 -5.26 -12.41
C LEU A 57 -16.19 -5.23 -11.00
N ASN A 58 -16.99 -5.58 -9.99
CA ASN A 58 -16.51 -5.82 -8.63
C ASN A 58 -15.99 -7.26 -8.43
N THR A 59 -15.89 -8.01 -9.52
CA THR A 59 -15.31 -9.35 -9.58
C THR A 59 -14.11 -9.34 -10.52
N GLY A 60 -13.11 -10.15 -10.23
CA GLY A 60 -11.95 -10.27 -11.10
C GLY A 60 -10.87 -11.15 -10.54
N THR A 61 -9.76 -11.26 -11.27
CA THR A 61 -8.58 -12.01 -10.86
C THR A 61 -7.34 -11.13 -11.02
N GLY A 62 -6.32 -11.40 -10.21
CA GLY A 62 -5.10 -10.59 -10.22
C GLY A 62 -5.30 -9.17 -9.66
N ALA A 63 -4.36 -8.28 -9.99
CA ALA A 63 -4.35 -6.92 -9.46
C ALA A 63 -5.60 -6.13 -9.90
N PRO A 64 -6.31 -5.45 -8.96
CA PRO A 64 -7.45 -4.61 -9.32
C PRO A 64 -7.01 -3.42 -10.17
N LEU A 65 -7.92 -2.92 -10.99
CA LEU A 65 -7.72 -1.71 -11.79
C LEU A 65 -7.57 -0.48 -10.88
N GLY A 66 -8.40 -0.39 -9.84
CA GLY A 66 -8.36 0.71 -8.88
C GLY A 66 -9.52 0.65 -7.90
N PHE A 67 -9.69 1.74 -7.16
CA PHE A 67 -10.66 1.89 -6.08
C PHE A 67 -11.80 2.84 -6.48
N VAL A 68 -13.05 2.48 -6.20
CA VAL A 68 -14.21 3.31 -6.57
C VAL A 68 -14.44 4.38 -5.51
N GLU A 69 -14.21 5.63 -5.88
CA GLU A 69 -14.54 6.78 -5.05
C GLU A 69 -16.05 7.02 -5.00
N ARG A 70 -16.52 7.55 -3.86
CA ARG A 70 -17.85 8.12 -3.74
C ARG A 70 -17.96 9.46 -4.46
N ILE A 71 -18.67 9.46 -5.60
CA ILE A 71 -19.14 10.69 -6.24
C ILE A 71 -20.64 10.81 -6.05
N LEU A 72 -21.10 11.95 -5.51
CA LEU A 72 -22.51 12.30 -5.31
C LEU A 72 -23.27 12.62 -6.63
N ALA A 73 -22.91 11.96 -7.72
CA ALA A 73 -23.50 12.16 -9.04
C ALA A 73 -24.47 11.04 -9.45
N VAL A 74 -24.44 9.90 -8.75
CA VAL A 74 -25.36 8.78 -9.00
C VAL A 74 -26.62 8.98 -8.13
N TYR A 75 -27.77 9.03 -8.78
CA TYR A 75 -29.05 9.20 -8.11
C TYR A 75 -29.49 7.89 -7.45
N ASN A 76 -30.13 8.00 -6.29
CA ASN A 76 -30.88 6.88 -5.75
C ASN A 76 -32.12 6.66 -6.63
N TYR A 77 -32.19 5.51 -7.32
CA TYR A 77 -33.29 5.17 -8.21
C TYR A 77 -34.40 4.37 -7.50
N ASP A 78 -34.15 3.90 -6.28
CA ASP A 78 -35.13 3.23 -5.44
C ASP A 78 -35.63 4.17 -4.34
N LEU A 79 -36.90 4.55 -4.43
CA LEU A 79 -37.58 5.42 -3.47
C LEU A 79 -37.70 4.81 -2.06
N THR A 80 -37.50 3.49 -1.94
CA THR A 80 -37.57 2.74 -0.68
C THR A 80 -36.21 2.37 -0.11
N SER A 81 -35.11 2.64 -0.84
CA SER A 81 -33.76 2.35 -0.37
C SER A 81 -33.31 3.36 0.70
N GLU A 82 -32.74 2.83 1.78
CA GLU A 82 -32.22 3.61 2.91
C GLU A 82 -30.90 4.34 2.59
N GLY A 83 -30.28 4.14 1.42
CA GLY A 83 -29.06 4.83 1.02
C GLY A 83 -28.53 4.51 -0.38
N THR A 84 -27.56 5.30 -0.87
CA THR A 84 -27.02 5.25 -2.25
C THR A 84 -25.54 4.87 -2.30
N LEU A 85 -25.14 3.80 -1.61
CA LEU A 85 -23.78 3.24 -1.71
C LEU A 85 -23.61 2.27 -2.89
N ILE A 86 -24.64 2.08 -3.71
CA ILE A 86 -24.60 1.18 -4.85
C ILE A 86 -24.63 2.02 -6.13
N ILE A 87 -23.66 1.80 -6.99
CA ILE A 87 -23.69 2.23 -8.39
C ILE A 87 -24.33 1.07 -9.16
N PRO A 88 -25.56 1.23 -9.66
CA PRO A 88 -26.25 0.15 -10.34
C PRO A 88 -25.64 -0.11 -11.72
N LYS A 89 -25.84 -1.33 -12.22
CA LYS A 89 -25.40 -1.72 -13.56
C LYS A 89 -25.84 -0.70 -14.62
N GLY A 90 -24.92 -0.33 -15.51
CA GLY A 90 -25.15 0.60 -16.61
C GLY A 90 -24.96 2.07 -16.26
N GLN A 91 -24.69 2.42 -14.99
CA GLN A 91 -24.32 3.78 -14.60
C GLN A 91 -22.83 4.04 -14.78
N ASN A 92 -22.49 5.32 -14.95
CA ASN A 92 -21.11 5.76 -15.11
C ASN A 92 -20.32 5.61 -13.79
N VAL A 93 -19.17 4.94 -13.88
CA VAL A 93 -18.14 4.89 -12.83
C VAL A 93 -17.02 5.83 -13.27
N THR A 94 -17.15 7.10 -12.91
CA THR A 94 -16.27 8.18 -13.41
C THR A 94 -15.01 8.38 -12.57
N ALA A 95 -14.94 7.81 -11.37
CA ALA A 95 -13.75 7.90 -10.52
C ALA A 95 -13.32 6.51 -10.03
N VAL A 96 -12.49 5.88 -10.84
CA VAL A 96 -11.65 4.75 -10.42
C VAL A 96 -10.29 5.34 -10.05
N ALA A 97 -10.01 5.40 -8.75
CA ALA A 97 -8.79 5.94 -8.20
C ALA A 97 -7.66 4.89 -8.27
N LEU A 98 -6.59 5.27 -8.94
CA LEU A 98 -5.31 4.57 -8.95
C LEU A 98 -4.49 4.93 -7.71
N ARG A 99 -4.61 6.18 -7.24
CA ARG A 99 -3.95 6.66 -6.02
C ARG A 99 -4.76 7.70 -5.25
N GLY A 100 -4.54 7.76 -3.93
CA GLY A 100 -5.12 8.78 -3.05
C GLY A 100 -5.26 8.31 -1.61
N ASP A 101 -6.08 9.04 -0.84
CA ASP A 101 -6.48 8.71 0.53
C ASP A 101 -8.01 8.59 0.63
N PHE A 102 -8.52 7.43 1.06
CA PHE A 102 -9.97 7.17 1.11
C PHE A 102 -10.42 6.59 2.44
N TYR A 103 -11.67 6.88 2.80
CA TYR A 103 -12.34 6.30 3.95
C TYR A 103 -13.03 4.98 3.59
N ILE A 104 -12.76 3.93 4.36
CA ILE A 104 -13.47 2.65 4.29
C ILE A 104 -13.81 2.11 5.68
N PRO A 105 -14.89 1.32 5.82
CA PRO A 105 -15.19 0.65 7.07
C PRO A 105 -14.19 -0.49 7.32
N ALA A 106 -13.69 -0.58 8.55
CA ALA A 106 -12.92 -1.71 9.01
C ALA A 106 -13.84 -2.93 9.18
N ASN A 107 -13.50 -4.07 8.56
CA ASN A 107 -14.28 -5.32 8.70
C ASN A 107 -13.76 -6.25 9.80
N THR A 108 -12.64 -5.89 10.39
CA THR A 108 -12.00 -6.54 11.53
C THR A 108 -11.30 -5.46 12.35
N THR A 109 -10.65 -5.81 13.45
CA THR A 109 -9.74 -4.87 14.12
C THR A 109 -8.51 -4.62 13.25
N VAL A 110 -8.37 -3.39 12.77
CA VAL A 110 -7.27 -2.95 11.89
C VAL A 110 -6.24 -2.16 12.69
N THR A 111 -4.97 -2.46 12.49
CA THR A 111 -3.85 -1.66 13.00
C THR A 111 -3.21 -0.85 11.86
N VAL A 112 -2.51 0.23 12.22
CA VAL A 112 -1.79 1.06 11.25
C VAL A 112 -0.73 0.21 10.54
N GLY A 113 -0.71 0.28 9.21
CA GLY A 113 0.25 -0.38 8.34
C GLY A 113 -0.16 -1.76 7.84
N MET A 114 -1.34 -2.28 8.23
CA MET A 114 -1.88 -3.51 7.63
C MET A 114 -2.06 -3.37 6.11
N ALA A 115 -1.84 -4.47 5.40
CA ALA A 115 -2.07 -4.54 3.97
C ALA A 115 -3.57 -4.62 3.67
N VAL A 116 -3.97 -3.93 2.61
CA VAL A 116 -5.34 -3.96 2.09
C VAL A 116 -5.41 -4.98 0.96
N PHE A 117 -6.30 -5.94 1.11
CA PHE A 117 -6.59 -6.98 0.14
C PHE A 117 -7.93 -6.68 -0.54
N ALA A 118 -8.01 -6.87 -1.85
CA ALA A 118 -9.24 -6.76 -2.62
C ALA A 118 -9.87 -8.14 -2.76
N ASN A 119 -11.10 -8.32 -2.26
CA ASN A 119 -11.84 -9.56 -2.44
C ASN A 119 -12.20 -9.75 -3.92
N THR A 120 -11.82 -10.88 -4.52
CA THR A 120 -12.00 -11.15 -5.97
C THR A 120 -13.45 -11.36 -6.38
N THR A 121 -14.36 -11.53 -5.42
CA THR A 121 -15.79 -11.84 -5.64
C THR A 121 -16.68 -10.64 -5.36
N THR A 122 -16.27 -9.73 -4.46
CA THR A 122 -17.12 -8.61 -4.04
C THR A 122 -16.47 -7.24 -4.26
N GLY A 123 -15.15 -7.20 -4.46
CA GLY A 123 -14.35 -5.99 -4.50
C GLY A 123 -14.12 -5.34 -3.13
N ALA A 124 -14.71 -5.89 -2.06
CA ALA A 124 -14.56 -5.31 -0.73
C ALA A 124 -13.10 -5.36 -0.25
N ALA A 125 -12.69 -4.32 0.47
CA ALA A 125 -11.40 -4.26 1.13
C ALA A 125 -11.39 -5.17 2.37
N THR A 126 -10.36 -6.01 2.50
CA THR A 126 -10.05 -6.80 3.69
C THR A 126 -8.64 -6.47 4.18
N PHE A 127 -8.37 -6.73 5.45
CA PHE A 127 -7.11 -6.36 6.09
C PHE A 127 -6.40 -7.58 6.65
N ALA A 128 -5.11 -7.68 6.39
CA ALA A 128 -4.25 -8.69 6.97
C ALA A 128 -2.79 -8.20 7.02
N GLU A 129 -1.89 -9.02 7.55
CA GLU A 129 -0.46 -8.75 7.50
C GLU A 129 0.04 -8.68 6.05
N ALA A 130 0.96 -7.75 5.78
CA ALA A 130 1.54 -7.59 4.44
C ALA A 130 2.29 -8.85 4.01
N GLY A 131 2.11 -9.26 2.75
CA GLY A 131 2.66 -10.50 2.22
C GLY A 131 1.94 -11.77 2.66
N SER A 132 0.86 -11.68 3.45
CA SER A 132 0.01 -12.84 3.75
C SER A 132 -0.84 -13.22 2.53
N SER A 133 -1.05 -14.51 2.32
CA SER A 133 -1.95 -15.00 1.28
C SER A 133 -3.37 -15.13 1.83
N GLN A 134 -4.33 -14.43 1.25
CA GLN A 134 -5.75 -14.51 1.60
C GLN A 134 -6.51 -15.25 0.49
N SER A 135 -7.24 -16.32 0.86
CA SER A 135 -8.04 -17.05 -0.13
C SER A 135 -9.16 -16.17 -0.66
N GLY A 136 -9.28 -16.04 -1.99
CA GLY A 136 -10.29 -15.20 -2.63
C GLY A 136 -10.05 -13.70 -2.46
N ALA A 137 -8.82 -13.28 -2.14
CA ALA A 137 -8.45 -11.87 -2.14
C ALA A 137 -7.02 -11.67 -2.66
N VAL A 138 -6.76 -10.49 -3.23
CA VAL A 138 -5.46 -10.12 -3.81
C VAL A 138 -4.90 -8.94 -3.04
N GLU A 139 -3.63 -9.01 -2.64
CA GLU A 139 -2.96 -7.89 -1.98
C GLU A 139 -2.88 -6.69 -2.95
N THR A 140 -3.25 -5.51 -2.47
CA THR A 140 -3.17 -4.26 -3.24
C THR A 140 -1.98 -3.42 -2.78
N SER A 141 -1.70 -2.33 -3.51
CA SER A 141 -0.71 -1.32 -3.08
C SER A 141 -1.20 -0.44 -1.93
N TRP A 142 -2.45 -0.57 -1.52
CA TRP A 142 -3.06 0.23 -0.46
C TRP A 142 -2.72 -0.30 0.92
N ARG A 143 -2.64 0.61 1.89
CA ARG A 143 -2.30 0.32 3.29
C ARG A 143 -3.21 1.09 4.23
N ALA A 144 -3.49 0.51 5.39
CA ALA A 144 -4.23 1.20 6.45
C ALA A 144 -3.36 2.28 7.10
N MET A 145 -3.82 3.53 7.10
CA MET A 145 -3.15 4.67 7.73
C MET A 145 -3.69 4.97 9.14
N THR A 146 -4.85 4.43 9.49
CA THR A 146 -5.48 4.62 10.80
C THR A 146 -5.94 3.27 11.36
N ALA A 147 -5.81 3.10 12.67
CA ALA A 147 -6.33 1.92 13.37
C ALA A 147 -7.81 2.10 13.72
N GLY A 148 -8.55 1.01 13.80
CA GLY A 148 -9.97 1.01 14.16
C GLY A 148 -10.47 -0.39 14.49
N ASN A 149 -11.57 -0.48 15.25
CA ASN A 149 -12.28 -1.73 15.46
C ASN A 149 -13.21 -2.03 14.29
N GLU A 150 -13.79 -3.23 14.26
CA GLU A 150 -14.79 -3.58 13.27
C GLU A 150 -15.96 -2.58 13.28
N GLY A 151 -16.30 -2.05 12.11
CA GLY A 151 -17.31 -1.01 11.91
C GLY A 151 -16.79 0.43 11.95
N ASP A 152 -15.57 0.67 12.43
CA ASP A 152 -14.99 2.02 12.44
C ASP A 152 -14.58 2.46 11.03
N MET A 153 -14.74 3.75 10.75
CA MET A 153 -14.23 4.35 9.51
C MET A 153 -12.73 4.61 9.65
N ILE A 154 -11.94 3.99 8.77
CA ILE A 154 -10.49 4.12 8.74
C ILE A 154 -10.02 4.68 7.39
N ILE A 155 -8.82 5.25 7.39
CA ILE A 155 -8.20 5.81 6.20
C ILE A 155 -7.28 4.75 5.58
N ILE A 156 -7.42 4.53 4.27
CA ILE A 156 -6.45 3.81 3.45
C ILE A 156 -5.75 4.77 2.50
N SER A 157 -4.47 4.48 2.21
CA SER A 157 -3.66 5.29 1.30
C SER A 157 -2.67 4.43 0.54
N ASN A 158 -2.27 4.91 -0.63
CA ASN A 158 -1.12 4.41 -1.39
C ASN A 158 -0.20 5.53 -1.94
N GLU A 159 -0.34 6.76 -1.43
CA GLU A 159 0.43 7.94 -1.87
C GLU A 159 1.90 7.91 -1.39
N ALA A 160 2.22 7.11 -0.37
CA ALA A 160 3.57 6.84 0.07
C ALA A 160 3.73 5.34 0.39
N PRO A 161 4.92 4.73 0.18
CA PRO A 161 5.15 3.41 0.73
C PRO A 161 5.02 3.53 2.24
N VAL A 162 4.07 2.81 2.82
CA VAL A 162 4.08 2.62 4.26
C VAL A 162 5.40 1.94 4.59
N VAL A 163 6.29 2.70 5.22
CA VAL A 163 7.40 2.12 5.96
C VAL A 163 6.73 1.33 7.09
N ALA A 164 6.50 0.04 6.84
CA ALA A 164 6.09 -0.87 7.88
C ALA A 164 7.22 -0.91 8.91
N SER A 165 7.14 -0.09 9.95
CA SER A 165 7.98 -0.25 11.13
C SER A 165 7.37 -1.34 12.01
N SER A 166 7.27 -2.56 11.50
CA SER A 166 7.07 -3.73 12.33
C SER A 166 8.43 -4.17 12.85
N GLY A 167 8.81 -3.68 14.04
CA GLY A 167 9.87 -4.25 14.87
C GLY A 167 11.27 -4.39 14.25
N GLY A 168 12.20 -3.52 14.66
CA GLY A 168 13.62 -3.89 14.72
C GLY A 168 14.35 -4.17 13.41
N SER A 169 13.88 -3.67 12.27
CA SER A 169 14.68 -3.61 11.04
C SER A 169 14.53 -2.23 10.43
N SER A 170 15.65 -1.52 10.25
CA SER A 170 15.69 -0.25 9.52
C SER A 170 14.95 -0.40 8.19
N PRO A 171 14.20 0.62 7.73
CA PRO A 171 13.52 0.56 6.44
C PRO A 171 14.52 0.23 5.35
N ASP A 172 14.15 -0.68 4.45
CA ASP A 172 14.90 -0.89 3.23
C ASP A 172 14.82 0.37 2.37
N LEU A 173 15.81 1.25 2.51
CA LEU A 173 16.00 2.47 1.73
C LEU A 173 16.46 2.17 0.29
N SER A 174 16.33 0.93 -0.17
CA SER A 174 16.81 0.45 -1.47
C SER A 174 16.28 1.23 -2.66
N SER A 175 15.14 1.87 -2.52
CA SER A 175 14.46 2.58 -3.60
C SER A 175 14.79 4.08 -3.67
N TYR A 176 15.48 4.66 -2.69
CA TYR A 176 15.59 6.12 -2.60
C TYR A 176 16.97 6.72 -2.90
N ALA A 177 18.08 5.99 -2.75
CA ALA A 177 19.41 6.46 -3.18
C ALA A 177 20.50 5.37 -3.01
N LYS A 178 20.51 4.31 -3.82
CA LYS A 178 21.63 3.35 -3.75
C LYS A 178 22.83 3.84 -4.56
N ALA A 179 23.91 4.18 -3.85
CA ALA A 179 25.17 3.55 -4.21
C ALA A 179 24.95 2.03 -4.09
N ASP A 180 25.00 1.31 -5.20
CA ASP A 180 24.78 -0.14 -5.21
C ASP A 180 25.94 -0.84 -4.48
N LEU A 181 25.68 -1.21 -3.21
CA LEU A 181 26.62 -1.97 -2.37
C LEU A 181 26.41 -3.48 -2.48
N SER A 182 25.52 -3.97 -3.36
CA SER A 182 25.32 -5.42 -3.55
C SER A 182 26.59 -6.11 -4.05
N ASN A 183 27.49 -5.34 -4.68
CA ASN A 183 28.79 -5.78 -5.16
C ASN A 183 29.90 -5.56 -4.12
N VAL A 184 29.61 -4.93 -2.98
CA VAL A 184 30.55 -4.77 -1.86
C VAL A 184 30.39 -5.98 -0.93
N THR A 185 30.82 -7.12 -1.43
CA THR A 185 31.05 -8.32 -0.62
C THR A 185 32.56 -8.52 -0.49
N GLY A 186 33.04 -8.84 0.71
CA GLY A 186 34.47 -8.91 0.99
C GLY A 186 35.11 -7.54 1.22
N GLN A 187 36.33 -7.34 0.72
CA GLN A 187 37.18 -6.21 1.06
C GLN A 187 37.05 -5.08 0.03
N LEU A 188 36.98 -3.83 0.51
CA LEU A 188 37.15 -2.67 -0.37
C LEU A 188 38.59 -2.63 -0.88
N PRO A 189 38.83 -2.48 -2.20
CA PRO A 189 40.17 -2.30 -2.74
C PRO A 189 40.75 -0.95 -2.30
N ILE A 190 42.09 -0.86 -2.27
CA ILE A 190 42.81 0.38 -1.89
C ILE A 190 42.42 1.54 -2.81
N ALA A 191 42.16 1.26 -4.09
CA ALA A 191 41.70 2.25 -5.06
C ALA A 191 40.37 2.92 -4.67
N ASN A 192 39.55 2.27 -3.83
CA ASN A 192 38.27 2.78 -3.33
C ASN A 192 38.34 3.13 -1.83
N GLY A 193 39.55 3.38 -1.29
CA GLY A 193 39.75 3.79 0.10
C GLY A 193 39.71 2.65 1.13
N GLY A 194 39.75 1.38 0.70
CA GLY A 194 39.90 0.24 1.61
C GLY A 194 41.35 -0.04 2.01
N THR A 195 41.58 -0.98 2.94
CA THR A 195 42.91 -1.26 3.47
C THR A 195 43.73 -2.27 2.66
N GLY A 196 43.13 -3.10 1.80
CA GLY A 196 43.89 -4.16 1.13
C GLY A 196 43.92 -5.51 1.87
N VAL A 197 43.40 -5.57 3.11
CA VAL A 197 43.63 -6.70 4.02
C VAL A 197 42.38 -7.56 4.23
N THR A 198 42.53 -8.87 4.09
CA THR A 198 41.43 -9.87 4.14
C THR A 198 41.24 -10.56 5.50
N ALA A 199 42.11 -10.27 6.48
CA ALA A 199 42.05 -10.85 7.82
C ALA A 199 42.39 -9.82 8.90
N VAL A 200 41.77 -9.95 10.07
CA VAL A 200 42.17 -9.18 11.26
C VAL A 200 43.55 -9.63 11.73
N GLY A 201 44.36 -8.68 12.22
CA GLY A 201 45.65 -8.97 12.81
C GLY A 201 45.52 -9.73 14.13
N THR A 202 46.63 -10.25 14.62
CA THR A 202 46.72 -10.85 15.96
C THR A 202 46.94 -9.79 17.04
N ALA A 203 46.72 -10.16 18.30
CA ALA A 203 46.87 -9.25 19.42
C ALA A 203 48.28 -8.62 19.45
N GLY A 204 48.34 -7.29 19.57
CA GLY A 204 49.59 -6.53 19.59
C GLY A 204 50.14 -6.14 18.21
N GLN A 205 49.47 -6.52 17.12
CA GLN A 205 49.82 -6.06 15.77
C GLN A 205 49.11 -4.75 15.42
N VAL A 206 49.79 -3.93 14.61
CA VAL A 206 49.29 -2.67 14.07
C VAL A 206 49.34 -2.76 12.54
N LEU A 207 48.36 -2.17 11.87
CA LEU A 207 48.35 -2.09 10.42
C LEU A 207 49.28 -0.96 9.97
N THR A 208 50.31 -1.27 9.20
CA THR A 208 51.29 -0.31 8.71
C THR A 208 51.41 -0.37 7.20
N VAL A 209 51.95 0.67 6.58
CA VAL A 209 52.32 0.64 5.16
C VAL A 209 53.47 -0.36 4.99
N ASN A 210 53.37 -1.21 3.98
CA ASN A 210 54.42 -2.19 3.69
C ASN A 210 55.70 -1.51 3.17
N SER A 211 56.83 -2.22 3.17
CA SER A 211 58.11 -1.65 2.72
C SER A 211 58.12 -1.21 1.24
N GLY A 212 57.20 -1.73 0.43
CA GLY A 212 57.02 -1.38 -0.98
C GLY A 212 56.19 -0.11 -1.22
N ALA A 213 55.54 0.44 -0.19
CA ALA A 213 54.63 1.59 -0.26
C ALA A 213 53.45 1.44 -1.23
N ASP A 214 53.05 0.21 -1.53
CA ASP A 214 51.97 -0.16 -2.45
C ASP A 214 50.78 -0.85 -1.75
N GLY A 215 50.88 -1.09 -0.43
CA GLY A 215 49.82 -1.69 0.36
C GLY A 215 49.98 -1.52 1.87
N THR A 216 49.11 -2.20 2.62
CA THR A 216 49.21 -2.26 4.09
C THR A 216 49.36 -3.70 4.58
N GLU A 217 50.11 -3.89 5.65
CA GLU A 217 50.39 -5.18 6.27
C GLU A 217 50.37 -5.09 7.80
N TRP A 218 50.05 -6.21 8.47
CA TRP A 218 50.10 -6.28 9.93
C TRP A 218 51.52 -6.46 10.40
N THR A 219 52.01 -5.53 11.24
CA THR A 219 53.33 -5.63 11.87
C THR A 219 53.22 -5.63 13.38
N THR A 220 54.16 -6.29 14.05
CA THR A 220 54.30 -6.20 15.51
C THR A 220 55.25 -5.05 15.82
N PRO A 221 54.81 -3.98 16.50
CA PRO A 221 55.71 -2.90 16.91
C PRO A 221 56.76 -3.46 17.87
N THR A 222 58.03 -3.42 17.49
CA THR A 222 59.13 -3.57 18.44
C THR A 222 59.23 -2.28 19.24
N GLY A 223 59.04 -2.36 20.56
CA GLY A 223 59.18 -1.20 21.44
C GLY A 223 60.52 -0.49 21.18
N ALA A 224 60.46 0.84 21.07
CA ALA A 224 61.64 1.69 21.09
C ALA A 224 62.32 1.64 22.47
#